data_AF-A0A0Q6VVX9-F1
#
_entry.id   AF-A0A0Q6VVX9-F1
#
_cell.length_a   1.000
_cell.length_b   1.000
_cell.length_c   1.000
_cell.angle_alpha   90.00
_cell.angle_beta   90.00
_cell.angle_gamma   90.00
#
_symmetry.space_group_name_H-M   'P 1'
#
loop_
_entity.id
_entity.type
_entity.pdbx_description
1 polymer ?
#
loop_
_entity_poly.entity_id
_entity_poly.type
_entity_poly.pdbx_seq_one_letter_code
_entity_poly.pdbx_strand_id
1 'polypeptide(L)' 'MQAMFKVCERGKTGHVLGRVTIMSGGHTLDEQVSEARRVAIEQGIVKKDDLDKVVFVYVD' A
#
# COMPACT_ATOMS: atom_id res chain seq x y z
N MET A 1 5.40 -15.41 -5.15
CA MET A 1 4.03 -15.04 -4.75
C MET A 1 3.92 -13.52 -4.83
N GLN A 2 2.78 -13.00 -5.27
CA GLN A 2 2.51 -11.56 -5.32
C GLN A 2 1.50 -11.21 -4.21
N ALA A 3 1.51 -9.97 -3.73
CA ALA A 3 0.50 -9.43 -2.84
C ALA A 3 0.03 -8.06 -3.36
N MET A 4 -1.27 -7.83 -3.32
CA MET A 4 -1.92 -6.61 -3.78
C MET A 4 -2.54 -5.85 -2.62
N PHE A 5 -2.26 -4.55 -2.58
CA PHE A 5 -2.82 -3.63 -1.60
C PHE A 5 -3.60 -2.51 -2.29
N LYS A 6 -4.77 -2.19 -1.76
CA LYS A 6 -5.46 -0.93 -2.04
C LYS A 6 -4.89 0.15 -1.12
N VAL A 7 -4.58 1.30 -1.70
CA VAL A 7 -4.20 2.51 -0.96
C VAL A 7 -5.45 3.36 -0.83
N CYS A 8 -5.95 3.53 0.39
CA CYS A 8 -7.14 4.33 0.67
C CYS A 8 -6.79 5.54 1.54
N GLU A 9 -7.57 6.61 1.42
CA GLU A 9 -7.48 7.73 2.36
C GLU A 9 -7.93 7.29 3.77
N ARG A 10 -7.16 7.65 4.79
CA ARG A 10 -7.42 7.27 6.18
C ARG A 10 -8.74 7.89 6.64
N GLY A 11 -9.59 7.07 7.24
CA GLY A 11 -10.95 7.46 7.63
C GLY A 11 -11.98 7.43 6.49
N LYS A 12 -11.56 7.18 5.24
CA LYS A 12 -12.45 6.97 4.09
C LYS A 12 -12.05 5.71 3.33
N THR A 13 -12.34 4.55 3.91
CA THR A 13 -11.98 3.24 3.33
C THR A 13 -12.60 2.99 1.95
N GLY A 14 -13.68 3.70 1.60
CA GLY A 14 -14.29 3.68 0.26
C GLY A 14 -13.58 4.56 -0.78
N HIS A 15 -12.67 5.46 -0.38
CA HIS A 15 -11.93 6.33 -1.29
C HIS A 15 -10.56 5.76 -1.59
N VAL A 16 -10.46 5.03 -2.71
CA VAL A 16 -9.23 4.40 -3.18
C VAL A 16 -8.41 5.42 -3.98
N LEU A 17 -7.22 5.73 -3.49
CA LEU A 17 -6.25 6.59 -4.16
C LEU A 17 -5.47 5.83 -5.24
N GLY A 18 -5.26 4.53 -5.03
CA GLY A 18 -4.57 3.67 -5.98
C GLY A 18 -4.45 2.23 -5.51
N ARG A 19 -3.72 1.43 -6.28
CA ARG A 19 -3.41 0.03 -5.96
C ARG A 19 -1.93 -0.21 -6.21
N VAL A 20 -1.32 -1.03 -5.37
CA VAL A 20 0.06 -1.46 -5.52
C VAL A 20 0.12 -2.97 -5.46
N THR A 21 0.95 -3.54 -6.33
CA THR A 21 1.27 -4.97 -6.31
C THR A 21 2.74 -5.10 -5.98
N ILE A 22 3.06 -5.96 -5.03
CA ILE A 22 4.42 -6.23 -4.60
C ILE A 22 4.74 -7.71 -4.73
N MET A 23 6.04 -8.03 -4.71
CA MET A 23 6.49 -9.40 -4.55
C MET A 23 6.49 -9.76 -3.06
N SER A 24 5.76 -10.81 -2.68
CA SER A 24 5.51 -11.20 -1.29
C SER A 24 6.23 -12.48 -0.86
N GLY A 25 7.02 -13.09 -1.74
CA GLY A 25 7.63 -14.40 -1.50
C GLY A 25 8.51 -14.43 -0.25
N GLY A 26 8.04 -15.10 0.80
CA GLY A 26 8.78 -15.27 2.06
C GLY A 26 8.71 -14.07 3.02
N HIS A 27 8.01 -13.00 2.66
CA HIS A 27 7.87 -11.81 3.49
C HIS A 27 6.72 -11.95 4.49
N THR A 28 6.96 -11.48 5.72
CA THR A 28 5.93 -11.21 6.72
C THR A 28 4.98 -10.10 6.28
N LEU A 29 3.81 -9.99 6.92
CA LEU A 29 2.83 -8.96 6.59
C LEU A 29 3.40 -7.54 6.76
N ASP A 30 4.24 -7.31 7.77
CA ASP A 30 4.85 -6.00 8.03
C ASP A 30 5.89 -5.61 6.96
N GLU A 31 6.67 -6.59 6.47
CA GLU A 31 7.59 -6.41 5.35
C GLU A 31 6.82 -6.12 4.05
N GLN A 32 5.70 -6.82 3.83
CA GLN A 32 4.82 -6.57 2.70
C GLN A 32 4.20 -5.17 2.75
N VAL A 33 3.72 -4.72 3.91
CA VAL A 33 3.17 -3.37 4.06
C VAL A 33 4.25 -2.30 3.86
N SER A 34 5.47 -2.55 4.35
CA SER A 34 6.61 -1.64 4.15
C SER A 34 7.00 -1.52 2.68
N GLU A 35 7.02 -2.63 1.95
CA GLU A 35 7.29 -2.64 0.51
C GLU A 35 6.14 -1.98 -0.28
N ALA A 36 4.88 -2.23 0.11
CA ALA A 36 3.72 -1.60 -0.51
C ALA A 36 3.76 -0.07 -0.35
N ARG A 37 4.20 0.45 0.81
CA ARG A 37 4.42 1.89 1.04
C ARG A 37 5.49 2.45 0.10
N ARG A 38 6.61 1.75 -0.03
CA ARG A 38 7.72 2.16 -0.91
C ARG A 38 7.25 2.25 -2.36
N VAL A 39 6.60 1.20 -2.86
CA VAL A 39 6.07 1.15 -4.23
C VAL A 39 5.00 2.22 -4.47
N ALA A 40 4.13 2.49 -3.50
CA ALA A 40 3.12 3.54 -3.63
C ALA A 40 3.73 4.94 -3.76
N ILE A 41 4.87 5.19 -3.11
CA ILE A 41 5.61 6.46 -3.24
C ILE A 41 6.30 6.53 -4.61
N GLU A 42 6.98 5.45 -5.02
CA GLU A 42 7.68 5.40 -6.32
C GLU A 42 6.73 5.57 -7.51
N GLN A 43 5.49 5.04 -7.39
CA GLN A 43 4.44 5.21 -8.40
C GLN A 43 3.71 6.57 -8.29
N GLY A 44 4.04 7.40 -7.31
CA GLY A 44 3.40 8.70 -7.10
C GLY A 44 1.95 8.64 -6.63
N ILE A 45 1.48 7.48 -6.15
CA ILE A 45 0.13 7.29 -5.60
C ILE A 45 -0.01 8.06 -4.28
N VAL A 46 1.04 8.02 -3.45
CA VAL A 46 1.10 8.75 -2.18
C VAL A 46 2.43 9.48 -2.07
N LYS A 47 2.43 10.67 -1.47
CA LYS A 47 3.69 11.36 -1.12
C LYS A 47 4.23 10.78 0.18
N LYS A 48 5.55 10.82 0.35
CA LYS A 48 6.22 10.33 1.56
C LYS A 48 5.68 10.98 2.84
N ASP A 49 5.35 12.26 2.78
CA ASP A 49 4.81 13.04 3.91
C ASP A 49 3.32 12.80 4.19
N ASP A 50 2.62 12.08 3.31
CA ASP A 50 1.18 11.77 3.43
C ASP A 50 0.93 10.31 3.83
N LEU A 51 1.97 9.55 4.18
CA LEU A 51 1.85 8.13 4.53
C LEU A 51 0.96 7.88 5.76
N ASP A 52 0.90 8.83 6.70
CA ASP A 52 0.05 8.77 7.90
C ASP A 52 -1.43 9.04 7.61
N LYS A 53 -1.72 9.64 6.45
CA LYS A 53 -3.07 9.96 5.94
C LYS A 53 -3.65 8.88 5.05
N VAL A 54 -2.93 7.78 4.83
CA VAL A 54 -3.42 6.65 4.01
C VAL A 54 -3.39 5.35 4.79
N VAL A 55 -4.17 4.38 4.32
CA VAL A 55 -4.19 3.00 4.83
C VAL A 55 -4.01 2.04 3.68
N PHE A 56 -3.24 0.97 3.94
CA PHE A 56 -2.97 -0.10 2.98
C PHE A 56 -3.83 -1.29 3.35
N VAL A 57 -4.78 -1.63 2.49
CA VAL A 57 -5.72 -2.73 2.71
C VAL A 57 -5.32 -3.88 1.80
N TYR A 58 -4.96 -5.01 2.39
CA TYR A 58 -4.66 -6.25 1.66
C TYR A 58 -5.90 -6.71 0.88
N VAL A 59 -5.70 -7.15 -0.36
CA VAL A 59 -6.78 -7.62 -1.23
C VAL A 59 -6.58 -9.07 -1.61
N ASP A 60 -5.39 -9.44 -2.06
CA ASP A 60 -5.06 -10.77 -2.58
C ASP A 60 -3.54 -10.98 -2.67
#